data_AF-A0A5N5EW62-F1
#
_entry.id   AF-A0A5N5EW62-F1
#
_cell.length_a   1.000
_cell.length_b   1.000
_cell.length_c   1.000
_cell.angle_alpha   90.00
_cell.angle_beta   90.00
_cell.angle_gamma   90.00
#
_symmetry.space_group_name_H-M   'P 1'
#
loop_
_entity.id
_entity.type
_entity.pdbx_description
1 polymer ?
#
loop_
_entity_poly.entity_id
_entity_poly.type
_entity_poly.pdbx_seq_one_letter_code
_entity_poly.pdbx_strand_id
1 'polypeptide(L)'
;MHPKTFQVSYEKVVTPPNYITCDSGLMLRDFVAGEGDCPEAGQQVMFHYVGYNESGRLIDSSYTQGAPARIRMGTNALVPG
;
A
#
# COMPACT_ATOMS: atom_id res chain seq x y z
N MET A 1 -27.46 27.13 14.41
CA MET A 1 -26.52 26.00 14.20
C MET A 1 -26.21 25.95 12.72
N HIS A 2 -24.96 26.24 12.32
CA HIS A 2 -24.55 26.16 10.91
C HIS A 2 -23.96 24.77 10.65
N PRO A 3 -24.41 24.01 9.64
CA PRO A 3 -23.74 22.79 9.24
C PRO A 3 -22.40 23.17 8.60
N LYS A 4 -21.28 22.72 9.19
CA LYS A 4 -19.98 22.77 8.53
C LYS A 4 -19.93 21.65 7.50
N THR A 5 -20.15 21.99 6.25
CA THR A 5 -19.87 21.11 5.12
C THR A 5 -18.36 20.92 5.03
N PHE A 6 -17.88 19.73 5.37
CA PHE A 6 -16.53 19.31 5.02
C PHE A 6 -16.52 19.04 3.51
N GLN A 7 -15.98 19.98 2.73
CA GLN A 7 -15.57 19.70 1.37
C GLN A 7 -14.21 19.02 1.44
N VAL A 8 -14.18 17.68 1.34
CA VAL A 8 -12.97 16.97 0.97
C VAL A 8 -12.80 17.20 -0.53
N SER A 9 -11.91 18.12 -0.90
CA SER A 9 -11.49 18.30 -2.28
C SER A 9 -10.79 17.02 -2.73
N TYR A 10 -11.45 16.25 -3.58
CA TYR A 10 -10.85 15.12 -4.27
C TYR A 10 -9.73 15.69 -5.15
N GLU A 11 -8.47 15.67 -4.67
CA GLU A 11 -7.36 15.77 -5.60
C GLU A 11 -7.51 14.58 -6.54
N LYS A 12 -7.83 14.87 -7.81
CA LYS A 12 -7.92 13.85 -8.84
C LYS A 12 -6.55 13.20 -8.95
N VAL A 13 -6.38 12.03 -8.34
CA VAL A 13 -5.17 11.23 -8.53
C VAL A 13 -5.13 10.86 -10.01
N VAL A 14 -4.26 11.54 -10.76
CA VAL A 14 -4.00 11.21 -12.16
C VAL A 14 -3.09 10.00 -12.15
N THR A 15 -3.67 8.82 -12.30
CA THR A 15 -2.89 7.61 -12.46
C THR A 15 -2.29 7.55 -13.88
N PRO A 16 -0.99 7.31 -14.00
CA PRO A 16 -0.39 6.94 -15.27
C PRO A 16 -1.04 5.66 -15.84
N PRO A 17 -0.89 5.38 -17.14
CA PRO A 17 -1.29 4.09 -17.69
C PRO A 17 -0.61 2.93 -16.94
N ASN A 18 -1.29 1.78 -16.88
CA ASN A 18 -0.83 0.52 -16.26
C ASN A 18 -1.02 0.39 -14.74
N TYR A 19 -1.88 1.19 -14.12
CA TYR A 19 -2.39 0.93 -12.77
C TYR A 19 -3.74 0.23 -12.83
N ILE A 20 -3.94 -0.74 -11.94
CA ILE A 20 -5.23 -1.39 -11.68
C ILE A 20 -5.82 -0.71 -10.44
N THR A 21 -7.07 -0.27 -10.53
CA THR A 21 -7.81 0.28 -9.40
C THR A 21 -8.77 -0.79 -8.88
N CYS A 22 -8.62 -1.17 -7.62
CA CYS A 22 -9.51 -2.09 -6.92
C CYS A 22 -10.77 -1.37 -6.41
N ASP A 23 -11.82 -2.12 -6.08
CA ASP A 23 -13.06 -1.57 -5.52
C ASP A 23 -12.85 -0.83 -4.18
N SER A 24 -11.77 -1.17 -3.45
CA SER A 24 -11.37 -0.48 -2.22
C SER A 24 -10.82 0.94 -2.46
N GLY A 25 -10.50 1.29 -3.71
CA GLY A 25 -9.75 2.48 -4.07
C GLY A 25 -8.23 2.27 -4.09
N LEU A 26 -7.73 1.08 -3.70
CA LEU A 26 -6.32 0.74 -3.86
C LEU A 26 -5.93 0.76 -5.33
N MET A 27 -4.80 1.42 -5.61
CA MET A 27 -4.20 1.43 -6.94
C MET A 27 -2.88 0.68 -6.90
N LEU A 28 -2.74 -0.33 -7.74
CA LEU A 28 -1.56 -1.18 -7.80
C LEU A 28 -1.01 -1.27 -9.21
N ARG A 29 0.30 -1.48 -9.32
CA ARG A 29 0.99 -1.76 -10.57
C ARG A 29 2.14 -2.72 -10.29
N ASP A 30 2.17 -3.82 -11.03
CA ASP A 30 3.32 -4.68 -11.08
C ASP A 30 4.36 -4.10 -12.05
N PHE A 31 5.56 -3.82 -11.54
CA PHE A 31 6.72 -3.49 -12.38
C PHE A 31 7.37 -4.75 -12.95
N VAL A 32 7.40 -5.80 -12.15
CA VAL A 32 7.85 -7.15 -12.50
C VAL A 32 6.87 -8.11 -11.84
N ALA A 33 6.13 -8.88 -12.64
CA ALA A 33 5.20 -9.88 -12.11
C ALA A 33 5.98 -11.07 -11.56
N GLY A 34 5.57 -11.56 -10.39
CA GLY A 34 6.06 -12.83 -9.85
C GLY A 34 5.39 -14.01 -10.56
N GLU A 35 6.08 -15.16 -10.59
CA GLU A 35 5.58 -16.39 -11.20
C GLU A 35 5.20 -17.46 -10.15
N GLY A 36 5.38 -17.15 -8.87
CA GLY A 36 5.10 -18.07 -7.76
C GLY A 36 3.66 -17.98 -7.25
N ASP A 37 3.29 -18.96 -6.43
CA ASP A 37 1.98 -19.00 -5.78
C ASP A 37 1.77 -17.82 -4.82
N CYS A 38 0.52 -17.39 -4.68
CA CYS A 38 0.14 -16.39 -3.70
C CYS A 38 0.31 -16.95 -2.27
N PRO A 39 0.82 -16.15 -1.32
CA PRO A 39 1.00 -16.61 0.05
C PRO A 39 -0.35 -16.83 0.76
N GLU A 40 -0.43 -17.91 1.53
CA GLU A 40 -1.63 -18.31 2.27
C GLU A 40 -1.60 -17.82 3.73
N ALA A 41 -2.77 -17.81 4.39
CA ALA A 41 -2.87 -17.48 5.80
C ALA A 41 -1.96 -18.36 6.67
N GLY A 42 -1.27 -17.75 7.64
CA GLY A 42 -0.32 -18.45 8.52
C GLY A 42 1.09 -18.63 7.94
N GLN A 43 1.30 -18.41 6.64
CA GLN A 43 2.65 -18.38 6.06
C GLN A 43 3.41 -17.11 6.45
N GLN A 44 4.74 -17.21 6.52
CA GLN A 44 5.62 -16.06 6.72
C GLN A 44 6.00 -15.47 5.36
N VAL A 45 5.81 -14.17 5.19
CA VAL A 45 6.24 -13.43 4.00
C VAL A 45 7.36 -12.47 4.40
N MET A 46 8.37 -12.37 3.53
CA MET A 46 9.47 -11.43 3.67
C MET A 46 9.55 -10.53 2.45
N PHE A 47 9.62 -9.21 2.67
CA PHE A 47 9.67 -8.26 1.57
C PHE A 47 10.41 -6.98 1.95
N HIS A 48 10.93 -6.31 0.92
CA HIS A 48 11.40 -4.94 1.01
C HIS A 48 10.29 -3.98 0.60
N TYR A 49 10.21 -2.85 1.28
CA TYR A 49 9.26 -1.78 1.01
C TYR A 49 9.87 -0.40 1.32
N VAL A 50 9.24 0.62 0.74
CA VAL A 50 9.41 2.03 1.06
C VAL A 50 8.03 2.67 1.10
N GLY A 51 7.67 3.33 2.19
CA GLY A 51 6.38 3.97 2.40
C GLY A 51 6.50 5.49 2.44
N TYR A 52 5.65 6.18 1.68
CA TYR A 52 5.55 7.63 1.65
C TYR A 52 4.13 8.08 2.01
N ASN A 53 3.99 9.27 2.58
CA ASN A 53 2.68 9.93 2.68
C ASN A 53 2.34 10.70 1.39
N GLU A 54 1.16 11.30 1.34
CA GLU A 54 0.67 12.09 0.20
C GLU A 54 1.55 13.31 -0.13
N SER A 55 2.30 13.84 0.84
CA SER A 55 3.26 14.93 0.61
C SER A 55 4.61 14.45 0.06
N GLY A 56 4.77 13.15 -0.23
CA GLY A 56 6.03 12.55 -0.66
C GLY A 56 7.09 12.41 0.45
N ARG A 57 6.71 12.61 1.72
CA ARG A 57 7.60 12.42 2.87
C ARG A 57 7.73 10.93 3.16
N LEU A 58 8.97 10.45 3.28
CA LEU A 58 9.25 9.09 3.74
C LEU A 58 8.67 8.89 5.15
N ILE A 59 7.88 7.82 5.33
CA ILE A 59 7.36 7.40 6.63
C ILE A 59 8.19 6.25 7.17
N ASP A 60 8.47 5.24 6.34
CA ASP A 60 9.24 4.06 6.73
C ASP A 60 9.89 3.37 5.52
N SER A 61 10.97 2.63 5.74
CA SER A 61 11.68 1.87 4.71
C SER A 61 12.43 0.68 5.31
N SER A 62 12.20 -0.50 4.75
CA SER A 62 13.01 -1.68 5.08
C SER A 62 14.50 -1.50 4.72
N TYR A 63 14.81 -0.68 3.71
CA TYR A 63 16.19 -0.43 3.31
C TYR A 63 16.92 0.44 4.34
N THR A 64 16.24 1.39 4.98
CA THR A 64 16.84 2.18 6.08
C THR A 64 17.02 1.33 7.34
N GLN A 65 16.18 0.31 7.53
CA GLN A 65 16.29 -0.65 8.63
C GLN A 65 17.37 -1.73 8.38
N GLY A 66 17.88 -1.86 7.15
CA GLY A 66 18.93 -2.81 6.79
C GLY A 66 18.48 -4.28 6.71
N ALA A 67 17.17 -4.54 6.80
CA ALA A 67 16.61 -5.89 6.72
C ALA A 67 15.18 -5.87 6.15
N PRO A 68 14.75 -6.93 5.45
CA PRO A 68 13.37 -7.04 4.97
C PRO A 68 12.39 -7.13 6.14
N ALA A 69 11.17 -6.64 5.92
CA ALA A 69 10.06 -6.89 6.82
C ALA A 69 9.75 -8.39 6.86
N ARG A 70 9.25 -8.85 8.00
CA ARG A 70 8.74 -10.22 8.17
C ARG A 70 7.36 -10.14 8.77
N ILE A 71 6.39 -10.73 8.09
CA ILE A 71 5.01 -10.77 8.57
C ILE A 71 4.45 -12.18 8.51
N ARG A 72 3.40 -12.43 9.29
CA ARG A 72 2.58 -13.63 9.18
C ARG A 72 1.23 -13.28 8.58
N MET A 73 0.87 -13.93 7.47
CA MET A 73 -0.38 -13.67 6.76
C MET A 73 -1.61 -13.98 7.62
N GLY A 74 -2.66 -13.17 7.49
CA GLY A 74 -3.93 -13.37 8.20
C GLY A 74 -3.97 -12.86 9.65
N THR A 75 -3.01 -12.03 10.07
CA THR A 75 -2.90 -11.53 11.46
C THR A 75 -3.39 -10.09 11.67
N ASN A 76 -3.98 -9.45 10.65
CA ASN A 76 -4.32 -8.01 10.65
C ASN A 76 -3.14 -7.08 11.01
N ALA A 77 -1.91 -7.54 10.80
CA ALA A 77 -0.69 -6.78 11.11
C ALA A 77 -0.30 -5.77 10.02
N LEU A 78 -1.02 -5.73 8.90
CA LEU A 78 -0.78 -4.81 7.79
C LEU A 78 -1.87 -3.75 7.69
N VAL A 79 -1.53 -2.63 7.04
CA VAL A 79 -2.50 -1.60 6.66
C VAL A 79 -3.46 -2.20 5.62
N PRO A 80 -4.79 -2.07 5.81
CA PRO A 80 -5.76 -2.45 4.80
C PRO A 80 -5.56 -1.65 3.51
N GLY A 81 -5.71 -2.34 2.38
CA GLY A 81 -5.78 -1.75 1.05
C GLY A 81 -7.22 -1.66 0.56
#